data_AF-A0A1Q7WAW2-F1
#
_entry.id   AF-A0A1Q7WAW2-F1
#
_cell.length_a   1.000
_cell.length_b   1.000
_cell.length_c   1.000
_cell.angle_alpha   90.00
_cell.angle_beta   90.00
_cell.angle_gamma   90.00
#
_symmetry.space_group_name_H-M   'P 1'
#
loop_
_entity.id
_entity.type
_entity.pdbx_description
1 polymer ?
#
loop_
_entity_poly.entity_id
_entity_poly.type
_entity_poly.pdbx_seq_one_letter_code
_entity_poly.pdbx_strand_id
1 'polypeptide(L)' 'MLRTMMKSKIHRATVTQADLNYVGSVTVDEDLMDAADLLPGEQVAIVDITNGARLETYVIPGPRGTGIIGINGAAAH' A
#
# COMPACT_ATOMS: atom_id res chain seq x y z
N MET A 1 -27.04 -8.52 9.71
CA MET A 1 -26.03 -9.05 8.79
C MET A 1 -25.13 -7.91 8.37
N LEU A 2 -23.80 -8.07 8.46
CA LEU A 2 -22.82 -7.11 7.93
C LEU A 2 -22.16 -7.70 6.69
N ARG A 3 -21.86 -6.88 5.68
CA ARG A 3 -21.17 -7.29 4.44
C ARG A 3 -19.81 -6.60 4.36
N THR A 4 -18.79 -7.32 3.94
CA THR A 4 -17.49 -6.75 3.57
C THR A 4 -17.53 -6.39 2.09
N MET A 5 -17.30 -5.12 1.78
CA MET A 5 -17.26 -4.58 0.41
C MET A 5 -15.90 -3.93 0.17
N MET A 6 -15.50 -3.77 -1.08
CA MET A 6 -14.29 -2.99 -1.43
C MET A 6 -14.57 -1.51 -1.13
N LYS A 7 -13.89 -0.95 -0.12
CA LYS A 7 -13.96 0.48 0.23
C LYS A 7 -13.33 1.33 -0.87
N SER A 8 -12.08 1.02 -1.23
CA SER A 8 -11.29 1.80 -2.19
C SER A 8 -10.19 0.97 -2.85
N LYS A 9 -9.51 1.55 -3.85
CA LYS A 9 -8.36 0.94 -4.52
C LYS A 9 -7.45 2.01 -5.15
N ILE A 10 -6.15 1.73 -5.16
CA ILE A 10 -5.18 2.39 -6.05
C ILE A 10 -4.84 1.39 -7.15
N HIS A 11 -5.21 1.70 -8.39
CA HIS A 11 -5.11 0.73 -9.48
C HIS A 11 -3.82 0.89 -10.28
N ARG A 12 -3.05 -0.21 -10.41
CA ARG A 12 -1.82 -0.30 -11.23
C ARG A 12 -0.74 0.72 -10.84
N ALA A 13 -0.60 0.99 -9.54
CA ALA A 13 0.53 1.75 -9.05
C ALA A 13 1.84 0.97 -9.29
N THR A 14 2.95 1.69 -9.50
CA THR A 14 4.28 1.10 -9.68
C THR A 14 5.02 1.17 -8.36
N VAL A 15 5.58 0.06 -7.89
CA VAL A 15 6.48 0.05 -6.73
C VAL A 15 7.70 0.91 -7.05
N THR A 16 7.92 1.95 -6.24
CA THR A 16 9.01 2.93 -6.44
C THR A 16 10.19 2.68 -5.51
N GLN A 17 9.96 1.96 -4.41
CA GLN A 17 10.97 1.64 -3.41
C GLN A 17 10.68 0.29 -2.75
N ALA A 18 11.73 -0.43 -2.35
CA ALA A 18 11.63 -1.60 -1.50
C ALA A 18 12.73 -1.59 -0.44
N ASP A 19 12.38 -1.73 0.84
CA ASP A 19 13.33 -1.80 1.95
C ASP A 19 13.03 -2.99 2.86
N LEU A 20 13.83 -4.05 2.73
CA LEU A 20 13.70 -5.29 3.50
C LEU A 20 13.95 -5.12 5.01
N ASN A 21 14.78 -4.17 5.41
CA ASN A 21 15.22 -4.05 6.81
C ASN A 21 14.28 -3.19 7.66
N TYR A 22 13.23 -2.63 7.06
CA TYR A 22 12.23 -1.84 7.76
C TYR A 22 11.09 -2.69 8.32
N VAL A 23 10.20 -2.10 9.13
CA VAL A 23 9.02 -2.76 9.69
C VAL A 23 7.95 -2.96 8.60
N GLY A 24 7.43 -4.18 8.47
CA GLY A 24 6.48 -4.55 7.42
C GLY A 24 5.29 -3.58 7.30
N SER A 25 5.20 -2.89 6.16
CA SER A 25 4.19 -1.86 5.84
C SER A 25 4.24 -1.50 4.35
N VAL A 26 3.29 -0.70 3.89
CA VAL A 26 3.39 0.01 2.60
C VAL A 26 3.39 1.52 2.80
N THR A 27 4.41 2.20 2.29
CA THR A 27 4.44 3.65 2.22
C THR A 27 3.71 4.10 0.97
N VAL A 28 2.72 4.98 1.10
CA VAL A 28 1.93 5.50 -0.04
C VAL A 28 1.93 7.02 0.02
N ASP A 29 2.15 7.68 -1.12
CA ASP A 29 1.96 9.12 -1.26
C ASP A 29 0.61 9.57 -0.68
N GLU A 30 0.63 10.53 0.24
CA GLU A 30 -0.58 11.06 0.87
C GLU A 30 -1.64 11.57 -0.12
N ASP A 31 -1.26 12.08 -1.31
CA ASP A 31 -2.22 12.48 -2.34
C ASP A 31 -2.99 11.27 -2.91
N LEU A 32 -2.31 10.11 -3.03
CA LEU A 32 -2.94 8.86 -3.42
C LEU A 32 -3.78 8.26 -2.29
N MET A 33 -3.34 8.42 -1.03
CA MET A 33 -4.12 8.03 0.14
C MET A 33 -5.42 8.81 0.21
N ASP A 34 -5.38 10.14 0.06
CA ASP A 34 -6.57 10.99 0.06
C ASP A 34 -7.52 10.63 -1.09
N ALA A 35 -6.99 10.42 -2.29
CA ALA A 35 -7.79 10.03 -3.45
C ALA A 35 -8.46 8.65 -3.30
N ALA A 36 -7.83 7.74 -2.56
CA ALA A 36 -8.34 6.41 -2.25
C ALA A 36 -9.00 6.33 -0.87
N ASP A 37 -9.23 7.45 -0.17
CA ASP A 37 -9.78 7.48 1.18
C ASP A 37 -9.08 6.47 2.11
N LEU A 38 -7.74 6.50 2.21
CA LEU A 38 -6.94 5.62 3.07
C LEU A 38 -6.42 6.39 4.29
N LEU A 39 -6.56 5.79 5.48
CA LEU A 39 -6.03 6.37 6.72
C LEU A 39 -4.69 5.73 7.10
N PRO A 40 -3.75 6.47 7.73
CA PRO A 40 -2.55 5.88 8.32
C PRO A 40 -2.90 4.71 9.25
N GLY A 41 -2.26 3.55 9.04
CA GLY A 41 -2.53 2.33 9.78
C GLY A 41 -3.71 1.48 9.28
N GLU A 42 -4.43 1.92 8.24
CA GLU A 42 -5.53 1.14 7.66
C GLU A 42 -4.99 -0.13 6.99
N GLN A 43 -5.67 -1.26 7.22
CA GLN A 43 -5.33 -2.53 6.57
C GLN A 43 -5.59 -2.44 5.08
N VAL A 44 -4.62 -2.89 4.29
CA VAL A 44 -4.68 -2.94 2.83
C VAL A 44 -4.27 -4.31 2.31
N ALA A 45 -4.85 -4.69 1.18
CA ALA A 45 -4.42 -5.84 0.40
C ALA A 45 -3.64 -5.36 -0.83
N ILE A 46 -2.44 -5.93 -1.05
CA ILE A 46 -1.61 -5.67 -2.22
C ILE A 46 -1.60 -6.92 -3.10
N VAL A 47 -1.80 -6.71 -4.40
CA VAL A 47 -1.79 -7.76 -5.42
C VAL A 47 -0.74 -7.41 -6.48
N ASP A 48 0.36 -8.15 -6.50
CA ASP A 48 1.45 -7.90 -7.44
C ASP A 48 1.12 -8.54 -8.79
N ILE A 49 1.02 -7.70 -9.82
CA ILE A 49 0.69 -8.11 -11.19
C ILE A 49 1.89 -8.83 -11.86
N THR A 50 3.11 -8.60 -11.38
CA THR A 50 4.36 -9.10 -11.97
C THR A 50 4.59 -10.57 -11.65
N ASN A 51 4.38 -10.97 -10.39
CA ASN A 51 4.68 -12.32 -9.89
C ASN A 51 3.46 -13.03 -9.27
N GLY A 52 2.32 -12.35 -9.12
CA GLY A 52 1.10 -12.91 -8.53
C GLY A 52 1.07 -12.94 -7.00
N ALA A 53 2.08 -12.38 -6.32
CA ALA A 53 2.13 -12.32 -4.87
C ALA A 53 0.94 -11.54 -4.31
N ARG A 54 0.47 -11.96 -3.14
CA ARG A 54 -0.64 -11.33 -2.41
C ARG A 54 -0.25 -11.18 -0.97
N LEU A 55 -0.39 -9.98 -0.43
CA LEU A 55 -0.07 -9.69 0.96
C LEU A 55 -1.11 -8.75 1.56
N GLU A 56 -1.27 -8.86 2.87
CA GLU A 56 -2.04 -7.93 3.68
C GLU A 56 -1.09 -7.24 4.65
N THR A 57 -1.20 -5.92 4.74
CA THR A 57 -0.39 -5.10 5.63
C THR A 57 -1.16 -3.81 5.96
N TYR A 58 -0.49 -2.79 6.48
CA TYR A 58 -1.06 -1.48 6.74
C TYR A 58 -0.30 -0.38 6.01
N VAL A 59 -0.99 0.74 5.75
CA VAL A 59 -0.43 1.90 5.05
C VAL A 59 0.24 2.89 6.00
N ILE A 60 1.34 3.51 5.56
CA ILE A 60 2.03 4.63 6.20
C ILE A 60 2.09 5.80 5.20
N PRO A 61 1.86 7.05 5.63
CA PRO A 61 1.95 8.21 4.74
C PRO A 61 3.37 8.43 4.23
N GLY A 62 3.49 8.61 2.92
CA GLY A 62 4.66 9.12 2.22
C GLY A 62 4.50 10.58 1.82
N PRO A 63 5.58 11.31 1.50
CA PRO A 63 5.50 12.72 1.16
C PRO A 63 4.62 12.97 -0.07
N ARG A 64 3.81 14.04 -0.02
CA ARG A 64 2.86 14.42 -1.09
C ARG A 64 3.53 14.70 -2.43
N GLY A 65 2.86 14.32 -3.51
CA GLY A 65 3.27 14.59 -4.89
C GLY A 65 4.52 13.82 -5.35
N THR A 66 5.00 12.86 -4.56
CA THR A 66 6.18 12.04 -4.88
C THR A 66 5.83 10.81 -5.73
N GLY A 67 4.57 10.38 -5.71
CA GLY A 67 4.12 9.13 -6.29
C GLY A 67 4.67 7.88 -5.60
N ILE A 68 5.20 8.01 -4.36
CA ILE A 68 5.84 6.90 -3.67
C ILE A 68 4.86 5.74 -3.42
N ILE A 69 5.32 4.54 -3.75
CA ILE A 69 4.74 3.25 -3.40
C ILE A 69 5.89 2.38 -2.90
N GLY A 70 6.16 2.46 -1.60
CA GLY A 70 7.27 1.79 -0.94
C GLY A 70 6.82 0.51 -0.26
N ILE A 71 7.41 -0.64 -0.62
CA ILE A 71 7.12 -1.92 0.02
C ILE A 71 8.20 -2.21 1.06
N ASN A 72 7.82 -2.36 2.32
CA ASN A 72 8.77 -2.42 3.43
C ASN A 72 8.75 -3.77 4.17
N GLY A 73 9.87 -4.12 4.81
CA GLY A 73 10.02 -5.26 5.69
C GLY A 73 9.77 -6.60 5.00
N ALA A 74 9.09 -7.51 5.69
CA ALA A 74 8.74 -8.83 5.14
C ALA A 74 7.92 -8.76 3.84
N ALA A 75 7.27 -7.63 3.54
CA ALA A 75 6.57 -7.44 2.27
C ALA A 75 7.52 -7.20 1.08
N ALA A 76 8.79 -6.86 1.32
CA ALA A 76 9.78 -6.55 0.29
C ALA A 76 10.49 -7.79 -0.30
N HIS A 77 10.04 -9.00 0.05
CA HIS A 77 10.57 -10.28 -0.43
C HIS A 77 9.93 -10.76 -1.75
#